data_AF-A0A7X9A898-F1
#
_entry.id   AF-A0A7X9A898-F1
#
_cell.length_a   1.000
_cell.length_b   1.000
_cell.length_c   1.000
_cell.angle_alpha   90.00
_cell.angle_beta   90.00
_cell.angle_gamma   90.00
#
_symmetry.space_group_name_H-M   'P 1'
#
loop_
_entity.id
_entity.type
_entity.pdbx_description
1 polymer ?
#
loop_
_entity_poly.entity_id
_entity_poly.type
_entity_poly.pdbx_seq_one_letter_code
_entity_poly.pdbx_strand_id
1 'polypeptide(L)'
;MAYDIAKLGVRISQMRRERGLTQEALSQKLGVSPQAVSKWETGIGCPDIALLPVIAEAFSVTIDDLFSDDIATVNTVADNDFSFPDEYGNLRFVAGLKNRACYADMEGEVDGSVVRFQDGSEADLEEMVVINRGKGNILLRTSEDFGTGDWESDKGTVNPDDDNEIISDIDSLGLDLTGSCDIEIEPSKDRKMRWFADGTSSFMSNLSIEQKGSTLFIRVKKHQSGNFFGSVIGNRQSGSIRLYLTRPVIKSFNAKVRGASDIRGTINVEAANITIAGSGDMTLKDIAVLQLKIAGSGDCDFGKVEDATIDIAGSGDVTINELSKAGQIKIAGSGDVSILGGEADRLEVSIVGSGDVDAKRLTVDELDIEMWGTGEAVIGRVRGHSVERVSRASNLKILYRD
;
A
#
# COMPACT_ATOMS: atom_id res chain seq x y z
N MET A 1 12.07 27.15 -5.84
CA MET A 1 12.50 26.24 -4.77
C MET A 1 11.37 25.26 -4.53
N ALA A 2 11.46 24.06 -5.09
CA ALA A 2 10.50 23.00 -4.81
C ALA A 2 10.93 22.28 -3.53
N TYR A 3 9.96 22.07 -2.65
CA TYR A 3 10.10 21.53 -1.31
C TYR A 3 10.26 20.00 -1.34
N ASP A 4 11.27 19.44 -0.67
CA ASP A 4 11.51 17.98 -0.63
C ASP A 4 10.84 17.35 0.60
N ILE A 5 9.62 16.88 0.39
CA ILE A 5 8.80 16.17 1.39
C ILE A 5 9.54 14.95 1.96
N ALA A 6 10.33 14.26 1.15
CA ALA A 6 11.02 13.04 1.55
C ALA A 6 12.15 13.32 2.55
N LYS A 7 12.88 14.45 2.38
CA LYS A 7 13.93 14.87 3.33
C LYS A 7 13.37 15.17 4.72
N LEU A 8 12.25 15.89 4.82
CA LEU A 8 11.61 16.18 6.11
C LEU A 8 11.19 14.89 6.83
N GLY A 9 10.55 13.96 6.10
CA GLY A 9 10.13 12.68 6.65
C GLY A 9 11.28 11.85 7.24
N VAL A 10 12.40 11.78 6.53
CA VAL A 10 13.63 11.12 7.01
C VAL A 10 14.18 11.82 8.26
N ARG A 11 14.18 13.16 8.28
CA ARG A 11 14.65 13.96 9.41
C ARG A 11 13.82 13.71 10.67
N ILE A 12 12.48 13.68 10.54
CA ILE A 12 11.56 13.35 11.63
C ILE A 12 11.85 11.93 12.16
N SER A 13 12.02 10.94 11.27
CA SER A 13 12.36 9.57 11.66
C SER A 13 13.69 9.49 12.42
N GLN A 14 14.70 10.25 12.00
CA GLN A 14 16.01 10.26 12.65
C GLN A 14 15.90 10.87 14.05
N MET A 15 15.32 12.08 14.17
CA MET A 15 15.19 12.79 15.44
C MET A 15 14.36 12.00 16.45
N ARG A 16 13.33 11.28 16.00
CA ARG A 16 12.53 10.37 16.83
C ARG A 16 13.39 9.24 17.41
N ARG A 17 14.19 8.58 16.58
CA ARG A 17 15.04 7.44 16.98
C ARG A 17 16.17 7.86 17.92
N GLU A 18 16.79 9.01 17.67
CA GLU A 18 17.82 9.59 18.55
C GLU A 18 17.29 9.84 19.97
N ARG A 19 15.98 10.08 20.10
CA ARG A 19 15.30 10.31 21.38
C ARG A 19 14.60 9.07 21.94
N GLY A 20 14.79 7.91 21.31
CA GLY A 20 14.23 6.63 21.77
C GLY A 20 12.70 6.54 21.72
N LEU A 21 12.04 7.35 20.91
CA LEU A 21 10.58 7.38 20.80
C LEU A 21 10.06 6.35 19.78
N THR A 22 8.95 5.68 20.05
CA THR A 22 8.20 4.89 19.04
C THR A 22 7.33 5.82 18.18
N GLN A 23 6.82 5.32 17.04
CA GLN A 23 5.92 6.12 16.20
C GLN A 23 4.63 6.46 16.96
N GLU A 24 4.10 5.52 17.74
CA GLU A 24 2.96 5.74 18.65
C GLU A 24 3.26 6.78 19.73
N ALA A 25 4.46 6.74 20.34
CA ALA A 25 4.84 7.70 21.36
C ALA A 25 5.01 9.12 20.79
N LEU A 26 5.53 9.24 19.57
CA LEU A 26 5.62 10.52 18.87
C LEU A 26 4.23 11.02 18.46
N SER A 27 3.37 10.15 17.93
CA SER A 27 2.03 10.54 17.50
C SER A 27 1.17 11.05 18.65
N GLN A 28 1.26 10.39 19.82
CA GLN A 28 0.62 10.84 21.05
C GLN A 28 1.11 12.23 21.49
N LYS A 29 2.41 12.50 21.39
CA LYS A 29 2.99 13.83 21.70
C LYS A 29 2.52 14.91 20.73
N LEU A 30 2.31 14.55 19.46
CA LEU A 30 1.93 15.48 18.40
C LEU A 30 0.41 15.62 18.22
N GLY A 31 -0.40 14.80 18.91
CA GLY A 31 -1.86 14.80 18.76
C GLY A 31 -2.33 14.30 17.39
N VAL A 32 -1.58 13.39 16.77
CA VAL A 32 -1.90 12.78 15.46
C VAL A 32 -1.94 11.26 15.56
N SER A 33 -2.45 10.59 14.53
CA SER A 33 -2.43 9.13 14.47
C SER A 33 -1.01 8.58 14.28
N PRO A 34 -0.67 7.41 14.85
CA PRO A 34 0.60 6.73 14.56
C PRO A 34 0.83 6.51 13.06
N GLN A 35 -0.26 6.27 12.32
CA GLN A 35 -0.27 6.15 10.86
C GLN A 35 0.22 7.44 10.17
N ALA A 36 -0.18 8.63 10.64
CA ALA A 36 0.28 9.91 10.09
C ALA A 36 1.80 10.04 10.24
N VAL A 37 2.33 9.74 11.42
CA VAL A 37 3.79 9.72 11.67
C VAL A 37 4.48 8.70 10.76
N SER A 38 3.93 7.50 10.59
CA SER A 38 4.46 6.49 9.69
C SER A 38 4.51 6.99 8.24
N LYS A 39 3.41 7.56 7.72
CA LYS A 39 3.29 8.12 6.36
C LYS A 39 4.26 9.29 6.12
N TRP A 40 4.51 10.12 7.12
CA TRP A 40 5.54 11.17 7.06
C TRP A 40 6.93 10.57 6.98
N GLU A 41 7.24 9.64 7.88
CA GLU A 41 8.56 9.02 7.95
C GLU A 41 8.90 8.22 6.70
N THR A 42 7.90 7.67 5.99
CA THR A 42 8.06 6.91 4.74
C THR A 42 8.00 7.77 3.47
N GLY A 43 7.71 9.07 3.58
CA GLY A 43 7.63 9.99 2.43
C GLY A 43 6.35 9.87 1.61
N ILE A 44 5.34 9.14 2.11
CA ILE A 44 4.02 8.98 1.49
C ILE A 44 3.15 10.22 1.74
N GLY A 45 3.41 10.96 2.83
CA GLY A 45 2.76 12.22 3.13
C GLY A 45 3.71 13.20 3.84
N CYS A 46 3.24 14.42 4.09
CA CYS A 46 3.96 15.40 4.89
C CYS A 46 3.11 15.86 6.08
N PRO A 47 3.74 16.33 7.17
CA PRO A 47 3.02 17.03 8.22
C PRO A 47 2.41 18.31 7.66
N ASP A 48 1.22 18.66 8.14
CA ASP A 48 0.63 19.98 7.90
C ASP A 48 1.62 21.07 8.36
N ILE A 49 1.67 22.19 7.65
CA ILE A 49 2.48 23.36 8.03
C ILE A 49 2.20 23.80 9.48
N ALA A 50 0.96 23.64 9.94
CA ALA A 50 0.56 23.95 11.31
C ALA A 50 1.19 23.02 12.37
N LEU A 51 1.61 21.81 11.98
CA LEU A 51 2.25 20.83 12.87
C LEU A 51 3.77 21.03 12.97
N LEU A 52 4.41 21.76 12.05
CA LEU A 52 5.86 21.96 12.06
C LEU A 52 6.39 22.60 13.36
N PRO A 53 5.75 23.63 13.95
CA PRO A 53 6.20 24.19 15.22
C PRO A 53 6.11 23.18 16.37
N VAL A 54 5.05 22.36 16.37
CA VAL A 54 4.82 21.33 17.41
C VAL A 54 5.85 20.20 17.28
N ILE A 55 6.20 19.82 16.05
CA ILE A 55 7.25 18.85 15.76
C ILE A 55 8.62 19.37 16.23
N ALA A 56 8.94 20.64 15.93
CA ALA A 56 10.18 21.27 16.37
C ALA A 56 10.27 21.29 17.90
N GLU A 57 9.18 21.66 18.59
CA GLU A 57 9.10 21.64 20.05
C GLU A 57 9.25 20.23 20.63
N ALA A 58 8.55 19.24 20.06
CA ALA A 58 8.63 17.84 20.49
C ALA A 58 10.05 17.27 20.41
N PHE A 59 10.86 17.77 19.49
CA PHE A 59 12.27 17.40 19.36
C PHE A 59 13.23 18.39 20.05
N SER A 60 12.76 19.51 20.58
CA SER A 60 13.61 20.56 21.15
C SER A 60 14.64 21.09 20.14
N VAL A 61 14.20 21.30 18.91
CA VAL A 61 14.98 21.87 17.80
C VAL A 61 14.25 23.09 17.23
N THR A 62 14.90 23.87 16.37
CA THR A 62 14.25 24.94 15.62
C THR A 62 13.54 24.40 14.40
N ILE A 63 12.60 25.18 13.83
CA ILE A 63 11.98 24.82 12.55
C ILE A 63 13.06 24.74 11.46
N ASP A 64 14.04 25.64 11.48
CA ASP A 64 15.16 25.61 10.54
C ASP A 64 15.96 24.30 10.65
N ASP A 65 16.13 23.72 11.84
CA ASP A 65 16.81 22.42 12.03
C ASP A 65 16.03 21.22 11.46
N LEU A 66 14.71 21.35 11.30
CA LEU A 66 13.88 20.36 10.58
C LEU A 66 14.15 20.41 9.07
N PHE A 67 14.65 21.55 8.57
CA PHE A 67 14.88 21.83 7.16
C PHE A 67 16.35 22.10 6.81
N SER A 68 17.28 22.00 7.76
CA SER A 68 18.67 22.38 7.53
C SER A 68 19.33 21.39 6.57
N ASP A 69 19.98 21.95 5.55
CA ASP A 69 20.84 21.22 4.61
C ASP A 69 22.17 20.82 5.27
N ASP A 70 22.18 20.39 6.55
CA ASP A 70 23.35 19.72 7.15
C ASP A 70 23.57 18.30 6.58
N ILE A 71 23.27 18.18 5.29
CA ILE A 71 23.74 17.19 4.34
C ILE A 71 24.58 18.01 3.36
N ALA A 72 25.88 17.77 3.34
CA ALA A 72 26.85 18.42 2.47
C ALA A 72 26.29 18.70 1.04
N THR A 73 26.31 19.98 0.66
CA THR A 73 25.83 20.55 -0.60
C THR A 73 26.53 20.01 -1.86
N VAL A 74 25.82 19.89 -2.99
CA VAL A 74 26.28 20.36 -4.34
C VAL A 74 25.13 20.88 -5.22
N ASN A 75 25.14 22.20 -5.40
CA ASN A 75 24.83 23.09 -6.56
C ASN A 75 23.61 22.90 -7.49
N THR A 76 22.85 24.00 -7.59
CA THR A 76 21.98 24.43 -8.70
C THR A 76 22.77 24.91 -9.93
N VAL A 77 22.38 24.53 -11.16
CA VAL A 77 22.66 25.30 -12.41
C VAL A 77 21.54 25.12 -13.45
N ALA A 78 21.42 26.11 -14.34
CA ALA A 78 20.33 26.48 -15.26
C ALA A 78 20.11 25.60 -16.52
N ASP A 79 19.01 25.90 -17.22
CA ASP A 79 18.59 25.44 -18.55
C ASP A 79 19.70 25.47 -19.63
N ASN A 80 19.66 24.43 -20.46
CA ASN A 80 20.43 24.13 -21.68
C ASN A 80 21.68 23.25 -21.50
N ASP A 81 21.64 22.10 -22.21
CA ASP A 81 22.60 21.00 -22.28
C ASP A 81 22.76 20.15 -21.01
N PHE A 82 21.68 19.45 -20.63
CA PHE A 82 21.81 18.28 -19.78
C PHE A 82 22.40 17.13 -20.61
N SER A 83 23.66 16.77 -20.37
CA SER A 83 24.27 15.58 -20.95
C SER A 83 23.83 14.36 -20.17
N PHE A 84 23.08 13.48 -20.82
CA PHE A 84 22.74 12.18 -20.30
C PHE A 84 23.95 11.25 -20.36
N PRO A 85 24.17 10.39 -19.35
CA PRO A 85 25.18 9.33 -19.43
C PRO A 85 24.99 8.46 -20.67
N ASP A 86 26.08 7.97 -21.26
CA ASP A 86 26.04 7.06 -22.42
C ASP A 86 25.41 5.69 -22.08
N GLU A 87 25.42 5.32 -20.79
CA GLU A 87 24.86 4.06 -20.29
C GLU A 87 24.05 4.29 -19.01
N TYR A 88 22.97 3.52 -18.84
CA TYR A 88 22.16 3.47 -17.63
C TYR A 88 21.88 2.01 -17.28
N GLY A 89 22.54 1.53 -16.21
CA GLY A 89 22.54 0.11 -15.89
C GLY A 89 23.20 -0.70 -17.01
N ASN A 90 22.43 -1.57 -17.66
CA ASN A 90 22.85 -2.38 -18.82
C ASN A 90 22.35 -1.83 -20.17
N LEU A 91 21.76 -0.62 -20.19
CA LEU A 91 21.18 0.00 -21.38
C LEU A 91 22.05 1.14 -21.89
N ARG A 92 22.01 1.42 -23.18
CA ARG A 92 22.76 2.50 -23.84
C ARG A 92 21.85 3.66 -24.16
N PHE A 93 22.38 4.88 -24.11
CA PHE A 93 21.65 6.07 -24.54
C PHE A 93 21.33 5.97 -26.03
N VAL A 94 20.06 6.21 -26.37
CA VAL A 94 19.55 6.17 -27.75
C VAL A 94 19.17 7.55 -28.24
N ALA A 95 18.43 8.32 -27.43
CA ALA A 95 17.97 9.65 -27.82
C ALA A 95 17.66 10.51 -26.60
N GLY A 96 17.70 11.83 -26.76
CA GLY A 96 17.31 12.78 -25.73
C GLY A 96 16.45 13.92 -26.29
N LEU A 97 15.53 14.41 -25.46
CA LEU A 97 14.69 15.57 -25.76
C LEU A 97 14.53 16.43 -24.50
N LYS A 98 15.07 17.65 -24.53
CA LYS A 98 15.10 18.57 -23.38
C LYS A 98 15.73 17.89 -22.16
N ASN A 99 14.95 17.72 -21.08
CA ASN A 99 15.37 17.09 -19.84
C ASN A 99 14.99 15.61 -19.80
N ARG A 100 14.86 14.92 -20.94
CA ARG A 100 14.43 13.52 -21.03
C ARG A 100 15.34 12.71 -21.93
N ALA A 101 15.51 11.44 -21.61
CA ALA A 101 16.37 10.51 -22.31
C ALA A 101 15.69 9.17 -22.51
N CYS A 102 16.00 8.53 -23.62
CA CYS A 102 15.66 7.18 -23.97
C CYS A 102 16.94 6.34 -23.94
N TYR A 103 16.93 5.28 -23.15
CA TYR A 103 17.98 4.27 -23.10
C TYR A 103 17.42 2.95 -23.62
N ALA A 104 18.20 2.21 -24.39
CA ALA A 104 17.84 0.85 -24.77
C ALA A 104 19.07 -0.04 -24.97
N ASP A 105 18.86 -1.35 -24.98
CA ASP A 105 19.88 -2.33 -25.39
C ASP A 105 19.91 -2.58 -26.91
N MET A 106 19.19 -1.75 -27.67
CA MET A 106 19.05 -1.82 -29.12
C MET A 106 19.03 -0.42 -29.76
N GLU A 107 19.38 -0.39 -31.05
CA GLU A 107 19.39 0.85 -31.82
C GLU A 107 17.97 1.30 -32.16
N GLY A 108 17.72 2.60 -32.01
CA GLY A 108 16.46 3.26 -32.38
C GLY A 108 16.70 4.46 -33.30
N GLU A 109 15.80 4.66 -34.25
CA GLU A 109 15.75 5.82 -35.15
C GLU A 109 14.84 6.90 -34.54
N VAL A 110 15.31 8.14 -34.51
CA VAL A 110 14.59 9.25 -33.86
C VAL A 110 13.75 10.01 -34.88
N ASP A 111 12.44 10.08 -34.64
CA ASP A 111 11.45 10.84 -35.41
C ASP A 111 10.70 11.82 -34.47
N GLY A 112 11.23 13.04 -34.36
CA GLY A 112 10.69 14.06 -33.45
C GLY A 112 10.86 13.69 -31.98
N SER A 113 9.75 13.57 -31.24
CA SER A 113 9.75 13.07 -29.86
C SER A 113 9.78 11.55 -29.77
N VAL A 114 9.54 10.84 -30.88
CA VAL A 114 9.36 9.39 -30.89
C VAL A 114 10.63 8.69 -31.37
N VAL A 115 11.13 7.75 -30.59
CA VAL A 115 12.21 6.83 -30.97
C VAL A 115 11.59 5.53 -31.47
N ARG A 116 11.88 5.11 -32.70
CA ARG A 116 11.38 3.87 -33.31
C ARG A 116 12.51 2.84 -33.38
N PHE A 117 12.28 1.64 -32.88
CA PHE A 117 13.30 0.58 -32.81
C PHE A 117 13.12 -0.45 -33.93
N GLN A 118 14.19 -1.18 -34.24
CA GLN A 118 14.20 -2.18 -35.32
C GLN A 118 13.23 -3.34 -35.10
N ASP A 119 12.86 -3.62 -33.86
CA ASP A 119 11.88 -4.63 -33.49
C ASP A 119 10.42 -4.12 -33.54
N GLY A 120 10.24 -2.89 -34.01
CA GLY A 120 8.94 -2.23 -34.11
C GLY A 120 8.54 -1.48 -32.85
N SER A 121 9.35 -1.44 -31.79
CA SER A 121 9.05 -0.67 -30.58
C SER A 121 9.08 0.84 -30.81
N GLU A 122 8.38 1.60 -29.97
CA GLU A 122 8.38 3.07 -29.99
C GLU A 122 8.56 3.64 -28.59
N ALA A 123 9.25 4.77 -28.45
CA ALA A 123 9.32 5.51 -27.19
C ALA A 123 9.07 7.00 -27.45
N ASP A 124 8.01 7.56 -26.87
CA ASP A 124 7.68 8.97 -26.96
C ASP A 124 8.27 9.73 -25.76
N LEU A 125 9.32 10.52 -26.04
CA LEU A 125 10.00 11.37 -25.07
C LEU A 125 9.15 12.56 -24.61
N GLU A 126 8.11 12.98 -25.34
CA GLU A 126 7.22 14.09 -24.93
C GLU A 126 6.06 13.60 -24.04
N GLU A 127 5.56 12.40 -24.28
CA GLU A 127 4.52 11.79 -23.43
C GLU A 127 5.10 10.91 -22.30
N MET A 128 6.41 10.63 -22.33
CA MET A 128 7.07 9.69 -21.41
C MET A 128 6.45 8.29 -21.45
N VAL A 129 6.15 7.81 -22.67
CA VAL A 129 5.50 6.52 -22.92
C VAL A 129 6.38 5.64 -23.80
N VAL A 130 6.55 4.38 -23.42
CA VAL A 130 7.18 3.35 -24.26
C VAL A 130 6.11 2.37 -24.73
N ILE A 131 6.07 2.14 -26.04
CA ILE A 131 5.33 1.07 -26.71
C ILE A 131 6.35 0.01 -27.16
N ASN A 132 6.72 -0.88 -26.24
CA ASN A 132 7.67 -1.96 -26.53
C ASN A 132 6.97 -3.08 -27.31
N ARG A 133 7.52 -3.46 -28.47
CA ARG A 133 6.97 -4.48 -29.39
C ARG A 133 7.95 -5.64 -29.64
N GLY A 134 9.14 -5.62 -29.06
CA GLY A 134 10.09 -6.71 -29.15
C GLY A 134 10.87 -6.94 -27.85
N LYS A 135 12.00 -7.65 -27.95
CA LYS A 135 12.74 -8.16 -26.79
C LYS A 135 13.72 -7.15 -26.18
N GLY A 136 13.76 -5.94 -26.74
CA GLY A 136 14.63 -4.89 -26.27
C GLY A 136 14.16 -4.30 -24.97
N ASN A 137 15.10 -3.95 -24.12
CA ASN A 137 14.81 -3.12 -22.97
C ASN A 137 14.86 -1.67 -23.42
N ILE A 138 13.78 -0.90 -23.20
CA ILE A 138 13.69 0.53 -23.50
C ILE A 138 13.25 1.28 -22.25
N LEU A 139 13.94 2.36 -21.92
CA LEU A 139 13.79 3.07 -20.66
C LEU A 139 13.79 4.57 -20.88
N LEU A 140 12.74 5.26 -20.42
CA LEU A 140 12.70 6.71 -20.43
C LEU A 140 13.08 7.28 -19.06
N ARG A 141 13.94 8.28 -19.05
CA ARG A 141 14.42 8.97 -17.85
C ARG A 141 14.33 10.47 -18.03
N THR A 142 14.28 11.19 -16.93
CA THR A 142 14.36 12.65 -16.87
C THR A 142 15.66 13.08 -16.23
N SER A 143 16.12 14.31 -16.43
CA SER A 143 17.33 14.84 -15.77
C SER A 143 17.25 14.78 -14.24
N GLU A 144 16.04 14.78 -13.68
CA GLU A 144 15.79 14.65 -12.25
C GLU A 144 16.13 13.25 -11.72
N ASP A 145 16.15 12.23 -12.58
CA ASP A 145 16.55 10.86 -12.23
C ASP A 145 18.08 10.71 -12.05
N PHE A 146 18.86 11.77 -12.29
CA PHE A 146 20.32 11.74 -12.36
C PHE A 146 21.03 12.53 -11.24
N GLY A 147 20.37 13.48 -10.55
CA GLY A 147 20.95 14.20 -9.39
C GLY A 147 22.24 15.01 -9.66
N THR A 148 22.69 15.78 -8.67
CA THR A 148 23.94 16.57 -8.70
C THR A 148 24.97 16.00 -7.70
N GLY A 149 25.55 14.84 -8.02
CA GLY A 149 26.61 14.25 -7.20
C GLY A 149 26.78 12.75 -7.45
N ASP A 150 28.03 12.29 -7.29
CA ASP A 150 28.60 10.96 -7.61
C ASP A 150 27.62 9.78 -7.80
N TRP A 151 27.72 9.20 -9.00
CA TRP A 151 26.84 8.21 -9.59
C TRP A 151 26.87 6.83 -8.92
N GLU A 152 25.85 6.54 -8.13
CA GLU A 152 25.35 5.18 -7.88
C GLU A 152 23.81 5.18 -7.98
N SER A 153 23.30 4.60 -9.08
CA SER A 153 22.10 3.75 -9.21
C SER A 153 20.91 4.02 -8.25
N ASP A 154 19.64 4.16 -8.65
CA ASP A 154 18.84 3.06 -9.20
C ASP A 154 17.31 3.37 -9.13
N LYS A 155 16.63 3.59 -10.27
CA LYS A 155 15.18 3.34 -10.42
C LYS A 155 14.98 2.44 -11.62
N GLY A 156 14.12 1.44 -11.53
CA GLY A 156 13.81 0.50 -12.61
C GLY A 156 12.30 0.42 -12.80
N THR A 157 11.86 0.23 -14.03
CA THR A 157 10.44 0.08 -14.39
C THR A 157 10.31 -1.24 -15.15
N VAL A 158 9.37 -2.12 -14.77
CA VAL A 158 9.11 -3.38 -15.48
C VAL A 158 7.70 -3.31 -16.02
N ASN A 159 7.60 -3.23 -17.34
CA ASN A 159 6.36 -3.34 -18.09
C ASN A 159 6.29 -4.76 -18.68
N PRO A 160 5.22 -5.53 -18.49
CA PRO A 160 5.06 -6.79 -19.20
C PRO A 160 4.74 -6.51 -20.67
N ASP A 161 5.65 -6.90 -21.55
CA ASP A 161 5.43 -6.91 -23.00
C ASP A 161 4.21 -7.77 -23.38
N ASP A 162 3.56 -7.39 -24.49
CA ASP A 162 2.44 -8.06 -25.17
C ASP A 162 2.83 -9.43 -25.80
N ASP A 163 4.03 -9.95 -25.52
CA ASP A 163 4.47 -11.31 -25.86
C ASP A 163 4.50 -12.26 -24.65
N ASN A 164 4.18 -11.75 -23.44
CA ASN A 164 3.70 -12.60 -22.36
C ASN A 164 2.17 -12.71 -22.48
N GLU A 165 1.70 -13.62 -23.33
CA GLU A 165 0.43 -14.30 -23.07
C GLU A 165 0.54 -15.00 -21.70
N ILE A 166 0.30 -14.26 -20.62
CA ILE A 166 -0.18 -14.87 -19.38
C ILE A 166 -1.60 -15.32 -19.68
N ILE A 167 -1.63 -16.61 -20.00
CA ILE A 167 -2.69 -17.53 -20.32
C ILE A 167 -4.03 -17.09 -19.73
N SER A 168 -5.00 -16.98 -20.64
CA SER A 168 -6.36 -16.49 -20.51
C SER A 168 -7.27 -17.26 -19.53
N ASP A 169 -6.94 -17.32 -18.23
CA ASP A 169 -7.90 -17.75 -17.19
C ASP A 169 -7.43 -17.46 -15.75
N ILE A 170 -6.89 -16.27 -15.45
CA ILE A 170 -6.62 -15.92 -14.05
C ILE A 170 -7.94 -15.69 -13.33
N ASP A 171 -8.21 -16.56 -12.35
CA ASP A 171 -9.35 -16.45 -11.46
C ASP A 171 -8.92 -16.36 -9.99
N SER A 172 -7.61 -16.35 -9.72
CA SER A 172 -7.07 -16.35 -8.36
C SER A 172 -5.83 -15.48 -8.24
N LEU A 173 -5.69 -14.75 -7.13
CA LEU A 173 -4.54 -13.91 -6.82
C LEU A 173 -3.86 -14.35 -5.52
N GLY A 174 -2.52 -14.35 -5.53
CA GLY A 174 -1.68 -14.62 -4.37
C GLY A 174 -0.64 -13.52 -4.16
N LEU A 175 -0.87 -12.64 -3.20
CA LEU A 175 0.00 -11.50 -2.88
C LEU A 175 0.80 -11.77 -1.60
N ASP A 176 2.12 -11.57 -1.66
CA ASP A 176 3.02 -11.66 -0.52
C ASP A 176 3.97 -10.45 -0.54
N LEU A 177 3.52 -9.38 0.10
CA LEU A 177 4.14 -8.07 0.02
C LEU A 177 4.93 -7.78 1.30
N THR A 178 6.15 -7.30 1.13
CA THR A 178 7.01 -6.85 2.22
C THR A 178 7.56 -5.46 1.90
N GLY A 179 7.51 -4.55 2.87
CA GLY A 179 8.03 -3.19 2.71
C GLY A 179 6.91 -2.20 2.40
N SER A 180 7.17 -1.28 1.46
CA SER A 180 6.20 -0.33 0.94
C SER A 180 5.92 -0.70 -0.51
N CYS A 181 4.72 -1.18 -0.81
CA CYS A 181 4.31 -1.54 -2.16
C CYS A 181 2.81 -1.35 -2.29
N ASP A 182 2.41 -0.35 -3.05
CA ASP A 182 1.00 -0.08 -3.26
C ASP A 182 0.50 -0.91 -4.44
N ILE A 183 -0.67 -1.54 -4.29
CA ILE A 183 -1.28 -2.34 -5.34
C ILE A 183 -2.66 -1.83 -5.67
N GLU A 184 -2.91 -1.57 -6.94
CA GLU A 184 -4.22 -1.25 -7.49
C GLU A 184 -4.70 -2.40 -8.38
N ILE A 185 -5.96 -2.83 -8.21
CA ILE A 185 -6.54 -3.96 -8.91
C ILE A 185 -7.88 -3.56 -9.51
N GLU A 186 -7.96 -3.59 -10.83
CA GLU A 186 -9.14 -3.17 -11.58
C GLU A 186 -9.56 -4.23 -12.60
N PRO A 187 -10.87 -4.31 -12.94
CA PRO A 187 -11.30 -5.07 -14.10
C PRO A 187 -10.82 -4.38 -15.38
N SER A 188 -10.32 -5.17 -16.31
CA SER A 188 -9.87 -4.72 -17.62
C SER A 188 -11.06 -4.41 -18.53
N LYS A 189 -11.01 -3.24 -19.20
CA LYS A 189 -12.08 -2.79 -20.12
C LYS A 189 -12.20 -3.66 -21.38
N ASP A 190 -11.08 -4.17 -21.86
CA ASP A 190 -10.99 -5.00 -23.06
C ASP A 190 -10.85 -6.50 -22.74
N ARG A 191 -11.04 -6.88 -21.47
CA ARG A 191 -10.92 -8.26 -20.97
C ARG A 191 -9.54 -8.88 -21.24
N LYS A 192 -8.50 -8.07 -21.39
CA LYS A 192 -7.11 -8.53 -21.39
C LYS A 192 -6.49 -8.34 -20.03
N MET A 193 -5.78 -9.35 -19.53
CA MET A 193 -5.02 -9.21 -18.30
C MET A 193 -3.80 -8.34 -18.59
N ARG A 194 -3.52 -7.39 -17.72
CA ARG A 194 -2.29 -6.59 -17.75
C ARG A 194 -1.80 -6.37 -16.33
N TRP A 195 -0.52 -6.13 -16.18
CA TRP A 195 0.02 -5.60 -14.95
C TRP A 195 1.09 -4.56 -15.24
N PHE A 196 1.40 -3.70 -14.29
CA PHE A 196 2.43 -2.67 -14.41
C PHE A 196 3.13 -2.59 -13.07
N ALA A 197 4.46 -2.52 -13.06
CA ALA A 197 5.21 -2.35 -11.82
C ALA A 197 6.29 -1.26 -11.98
N ASP A 198 6.35 -0.38 -10.99
CA ASP A 198 7.33 0.72 -10.94
C ASP A 198 7.85 0.91 -9.51
N GLY A 199 9.10 1.30 -9.34
CA GLY A 199 9.69 1.52 -8.02
C GLY A 199 11.21 1.61 -8.00
N THR A 200 11.78 1.52 -6.80
CA THR A 200 13.24 1.51 -6.63
C THR A 200 13.83 0.24 -7.27
N SER A 201 15.08 0.26 -7.75
CA SER A 201 15.65 -0.99 -8.32
C SER A 201 15.78 -2.10 -7.28
N SER A 202 15.92 -1.74 -6.00
CA SER A 202 15.81 -2.68 -4.88
C SER A 202 14.44 -3.35 -4.83
N PHE A 203 13.36 -2.61 -5.10
CA PHE A 203 12.02 -3.18 -5.23
C PHE A 203 11.91 -4.05 -6.50
N MET A 204 12.34 -3.55 -7.66
CA MET A 204 12.23 -4.28 -8.92
C MET A 204 13.01 -5.61 -8.94
N SER A 205 14.21 -5.64 -8.36
CA SER A 205 15.02 -6.86 -8.25
C SER A 205 14.42 -7.90 -7.27
N ASN A 206 13.59 -7.45 -6.34
CA ASN A 206 12.92 -8.32 -5.36
C ASN A 206 11.47 -8.65 -5.71
N LEU A 207 10.92 -8.01 -6.74
CA LEU A 207 9.60 -8.28 -7.27
C LEU A 207 9.63 -9.58 -8.10
N SER A 208 8.70 -10.47 -7.82
CA SER A 208 8.51 -11.74 -8.52
C SER A 208 7.03 -11.88 -8.84
N ILE A 209 6.73 -12.00 -10.13
CA ILE A 209 5.37 -12.20 -10.65
C ILE A 209 5.36 -13.51 -11.43
N GLU A 210 4.62 -14.50 -10.93
CA GLU A 210 4.58 -15.86 -11.48
C GLU A 210 3.13 -16.35 -11.61
N GLN A 211 2.74 -16.84 -12.80
CA GLN A 211 1.48 -17.57 -12.96
C GLN A 211 1.71 -19.07 -12.70
N LYS A 212 0.84 -19.69 -11.89
CA LYS A 212 0.77 -21.16 -11.74
C LYS A 212 -0.68 -21.59 -11.89
N GLY A 213 -1.00 -22.24 -13.02
CA GLY A 213 -2.38 -22.55 -13.38
C GLY A 213 -3.22 -21.27 -13.53
N SER A 214 -4.36 -21.20 -12.85
CA SER A 214 -5.24 -20.02 -12.84
C SER A 214 -4.88 -18.98 -11.77
N THR A 215 -3.79 -19.17 -11.03
CA THR A 215 -3.38 -18.26 -9.95
C THR A 215 -2.18 -17.40 -10.38
N LEU A 216 -2.30 -16.09 -10.22
CA LEU A 216 -1.19 -15.15 -10.33
C LEU A 216 -0.59 -14.88 -8.96
N PHE A 217 0.70 -15.16 -8.80
CA PHE A 217 1.45 -14.86 -7.59
C PHE A 217 2.29 -13.60 -7.78
N ILE A 218 2.16 -12.66 -6.86
CA ILE A 218 2.97 -11.44 -6.80
C ILE A 218 3.66 -11.42 -5.44
N ARG A 219 4.99 -11.45 -5.44
CA ARG A 219 5.80 -11.50 -4.24
C ARG A 219 6.86 -10.41 -4.27
N VAL A 220 6.97 -9.67 -3.17
CA VAL A 220 8.07 -8.74 -2.92
C VAL A 220 8.93 -9.32 -1.79
N LYS A 221 10.13 -9.80 -2.13
CA LYS A 221 11.04 -10.41 -1.15
C LYS A 221 11.67 -9.32 -0.26
N LYS A 222 11.92 -9.67 1.01
CA LYS A 222 12.66 -8.80 1.94
C LYS A 222 14.12 -8.66 1.48
N HIS A 223 14.64 -7.44 1.45
CA HIS A 223 16.08 -7.21 1.30
C HIS A 223 16.86 -7.87 2.44
N GLN A 224 17.88 -8.68 2.13
CA GLN A 224 18.86 -9.10 3.12
C GLN A 224 19.79 -7.91 3.40
N SER A 225 19.55 -7.18 4.48
CA SER A 225 20.51 -6.18 4.95
C SER A 225 21.83 -6.86 5.33
N GLY A 226 22.93 -6.49 4.69
CA GLY A 226 24.26 -6.82 5.19
C GLY A 226 24.49 -6.13 6.53
N ASN A 227 24.99 -6.86 7.53
CA ASN A 227 25.41 -6.29 8.80
C ASN A 227 26.70 -5.49 8.60
N PHE A 228 26.63 -4.16 8.62
CA PHE A 228 27.81 -3.30 8.73
C PHE A 228 27.68 -2.45 10.00
N PHE A 229 28.55 -2.71 10.98
CA PHE A 229 28.75 -1.91 12.20
C PHE A 229 27.48 -1.42 12.93
N GLY A 230 26.70 -2.34 13.49
CA GLY A 230 25.73 -2.03 14.56
C GLY A 230 24.57 -1.08 14.19
N SER A 231 24.47 -0.63 12.94
CA SER A 231 23.41 0.23 12.44
C SER A 231 22.86 -0.36 11.14
N VAL A 232 21.58 -0.74 11.15
CA VAL A 232 20.89 -1.28 9.97
C VAL A 232 20.59 -0.11 9.03
N ILE A 233 21.47 0.16 8.07
CA ILE A 233 21.15 1.02 6.93
C ILE A 233 20.28 0.17 5.99
N GLY A 234 18.97 0.18 6.24
CA GLY A 234 18.00 -0.51 5.40
C GLY A 234 17.77 0.30 4.13
N ASN A 235 18.18 -0.24 2.98
CA ASN A 235 17.71 0.28 1.70
C ASN A 235 16.17 0.19 1.68
N ARG A 236 15.50 1.34 1.61
CA ARG A 236 14.03 1.40 1.60
C ARG A 236 13.53 0.88 0.25
N GLN A 237 12.81 -0.24 0.28
CA GLN A 237 12.13 -0.79 -0.88
C GLN A 237 10.75 -0.15 -0.97
N SER A 238 10.51 0.57 -2.06
CA SER A 238 9.24 1.23 -2.35
C SER A 238 8.87 0.98 -3.81
N GLY A 239 7.60 0.65 -4.05
CA GLY A 239 7.10 0.45 -5.40
C GLY A 239 5.58 0.53 -5.50
N SER A 240 5.07 0.44 -6.71
CA SER A 240 3.66 0.37 -7.02
C SER A 240 3.41 -0.70 -8.08
N ILE A 241 2.27 -1.38 -7.98
CA ILE A 241 1.82 -2.39 -8.93
C ILE A 241 0.38 -2.08 -9.32
N ARG A 242 0.08 -2.04 -10.61
CA ARG A 242 -1.30 -1.96 -11.11
C ARG A 242 -1.65 -3.24 -11.83
N LEU A 243 -2.81 -3.82 -11.54
CA LEU A 243 -3.30 -5.07 -12.10
C LEU A 243 -4.64 -4.82 -12.79
N TYR A 244 -4.73 -5.24 -14.05
CA TYR A 244 -5.96 -5.27 -14.81
C TYR A 244 -6.36 -6.71 -15.04
N LEU A 245 -7.50 -7.15 -14.51
CA LEU A 245 -7.96 -8.54 -14.60
C LEU A 245 -8.98 -8.72 -15.72
N THR A 246 -8.98 -9.89 -16.35
CA THR A 246 -9.96 -10.20 -17.42
C THR A 246 -11.40 -10.29 -16.91
N ARG A 247 -11.58 -10.70 -15.64
CA ARG A 247 -12.88 -10.86 -14.99
C ARG A 247 -13.07 -9.85 -13.87
N PRO A 248 -14.28 -9.30 -13.70
CA PRO A 248 -14.61 -8.45 -12.56
C PRO A 248 -14.84 -9.24 -11.26
N VAL A 249 -14.79 -10.57 -11.32
CA VAL A 249 -14.92 -11.48 -10.17
C VAL A 249 -13.75 -12.46 -10.18
N ILE A 250 -13.08 -12.64 -9.05
CA ILE A 250 -12.07 -13.69 -8.83
C ILE A 250 -12.55 -14.68 -7.78
N LYS A 251 -12.19 -15.95 -7.95
CA LYS A 251 -12.54 -17.03 -7.02
C LYS A 251 -11.74 -16.94 -5.73
N SER A 252 -10.45 -16.65 -5.81
CA SER A 252 -9.60 -16.60 -4.61
C SER A 252 -8.70 -15.36 -4.59
N PHE A 253 -8.68 -14.68 -3.46
CA PHE A 253 -7.77 -13.58 -3.17
C PHE A 253 -7.00 -13.89 -1.89
N ASN A 254 -5.72 -14.22 -2.00
CA ASN A 254 -4.87 -14.48 -0.84
C ASN A 254 -3.86 -13.35 -0.73
N ALA A 255 -3.90 -12.57 0.35
CA ALA A 255 -2.98 -11.44 0.53
C ALA A 255 -2.29 -11.49 1.88
N LYS A 256 -0.96 -11.40 1.86
CA LYS A 256 -0.11 -11.20 3.03
C LYS A 256 0.62 -9.89 2.88
N VAL A 257 0.27 -8.93 3.72
CA VAL A 257 0.83 -7.59 3.72
C VAL A 257 1.72 -7.43 4.94
N ARG A 258 3.01 -7.16 4.73
CA ARG A 258 3.97 -6.87 5.80
C ARG A 258 4.61 -5.50 5.59
N GLY A 259 4.39 -4.58 6.52
CA GLY A 259 4.87 -3.20 6.39
C GLY A 259 3.72 -2.24 6.12
N ALA A 260 3.93 -1.30 5.19
CA ALA A 260 3.04 -0.16 4.93
C ALA A 260 2.53 -0.16 3.48
N SER A 261 2.25 -1.36 2.95
CA SER A 261 1.71 -1.57 1.59
C SER A 261 0.19 -1.41 1.59
N ASP A 262 -0.32 -0.52 0.74
CA ASP A 262 -1.76 -0.37 0.55
C ASP A 262 -2.25 -1.24 -0.62
N ILE A 263 -3.43 -1.85 -0.49
CA ILE A 263 -4.07 -2.60 -1.57
C ILE A 263 -5.46 -2.04 -1.83
N ARG A 264 -5.74 -1.63 -3.07
CA ARG A 264 -7.05 -1.15 -3.50
C ARG A 264 -7.55 -1.96 -4.67
N GLY A 265 -8.70 -2.60 -4.52
CA GLY A 265 -9.32 -3.44 -5.54
C GLY A 265 -10.78 -3.06 -5.78
N THR A 266 -11.14 -2.84 -7.05
CA THR A 266 -12.52 -2.59 -7.49
C THR A 266 -13.22 -3.85 -8.01
N ILE A 267 -12.69 -5.02 -7.63
CA ILE A 267 -13.12 -6.34 -8.07
C ILE A 267 -13.94 -7.06 -7.00
N ASN A 268 -14.82 -7.96 -7.43
CA ASN A 268 -15.54 -8.86 -6.54
C ASN A 268 -14.72 -10.14 -6.30
N VAL A 269 -14.90 -10.77 -5.14
CA VAL A 269 -14.11 -11.92 -4.69
C VAL A 269 -15.02 -13.00 -4.11
N GLU A 270 -14.87 -14.27 -4.50
CA GLU A 270 -15.63 -15.35 -3.87
C GLU A 270 -15.03 -15.76 -2.51
N ALA A 271 -13.69 -15.89 -2.42
CA ALA A 271 -13.01 -16.19 -1.17
C ALA A 271 -11.75 -15.33 -0.97
N ALA A 272 -11.74 -14.51 0.07
CA ALA A 272 -10.60 -13.67 0.44
C ALA A 272 -9.95 -14.16 1.74
N ASN A 273 -8.65 -14.49 1.70
CA ASN A 273 -7.83 -14.76 2.88
C ASN A 273 -6.75 -13.68 3.01
N ILE A 274 -6.94 -12.77 3.94
CA ILE A 274 -6.13 -11.56 4.10
C ILE A 274 -5.43 -11.59 5.45
N THR A 275 -4.13 -11.29 5.44
CA THR A 275 -3.33 -11.07 6.65
C THR A 275 -2.54 -9.78 6.50
N ILE A 276 -2.79 -8.82 7.38
CA ILE A 276 -2.06 -7.56 7.45
C ILE A 276 -1.25 -7.57 8.74
N ALA A 277 0.08 -7.51 8.60
CA ALA A 277 1.02 -7.40 9.71
C ALA A 277 1.85 -6.13 9.53
N GLY A 278 1.37 -5.02 10.10
CA GLY A 278 1.93 -3.69 9.89
C GLY A 278 0.85 -2.61 9.88
N SER A 279 1.03 -1.61 9.02
CA SER A 279 0.18 -0.41 8.92
C SER A 279 -0.35 -0.19 7.50
N GLY A 280 -0.36 -1.22 6.66
CA GLY A 280 -0.87 -1.14 5.30
C GLY A 280 -2.38 -1.29 5.27
N ASP A 281 -3.04 -0.50 4.42
CA ASP A 281 -4.49 -0.43 4.33
C ASP A 281 -5.02 -1.32 3.20
N MET A 282 -6.28 -1.77 3.30
CA MET A 282 -6.90 -2.57 2.24
C MET A 282 -8.31 -2.10 1.92
N THR A 283 -8.61 -1.97 0.62
CA THR A 283 -9.98 -1.77 0.14
C THR A 283 -10.30 -2.81 -0.92
N LEU A 284 -11.40 -3.55 -0.75
CA LEU A 284 -11.95 -4.44 -1.77
C LEU A 284 -13.46 -4.22 -1.91
N LYS A 285 -14.05 -4.63 -3.04
CA LYS A 285 -15.48 -4.48 -3.28
C LYS A 285 -16.28 -5.60 -2.60
N ASP A 286 -17.02 -6.41 -3.35
CA ASP A 286 -17.91 -7.42 -2.77
C ASP A 286 -17.17 -8.73 -2.56
N ILE A 287 -17.35 -9.36 -1.40
CA ILE A 287 -16.67 -10.59 -1.00
C ILE A 287 -17.70 -11.62 -0.51
N ALA A 288 -17.77 -12.81 -1.11
CA ALA A 288 -18.67 -13.83 -0.59
C ALA A 288 -18.17 -14.39 0.76
N VAL A 289 -16.90 -14.81 0.84
CA VAL A 289 -16.31 -15.32 2.08
C VAL A 289 -15.02 -14.56 2.41
N LEU A 290 -15.01 -13.86 3.54
CA LEU A 290 -13.86 -13.09 4.03
C LEU A 290 -13.26 -13.75 5.27
N GLN A 291 -11.96 -14.06 5.22
CA GLN A 291 -11.12 -14.32 6.38
C GLN A 291 -10.05 -13.22 6.48
N LEU A 292 -10.15 -12.39 7.51
CA LEU A 292 -9.27 -11.26 7.73
C LEU A 292 -8.54 -11.40 9.07
N LYS A 293 -7.22 -11.22 9.04
CA LYS A 293 -6.38 -11.11 10.23
C LYS A 293 -5.56 -9.83 10.19
N ILE A 294 -5.73 -8.98 11.18
CA ILE A 294 -4.95 -7.76 11.35
C ILE A 294 -4.10 -7.90 12.60
N ALA A 295 -2.78 -7.78 12.45
CA ALA A 295 -1.81 -7.73 13.53
C ALA A 295 -1.00 -6.43 13.38
N GLY A 296 -1.54 -5.32 13.88
CA GLY A 296 -0.99 -3.99 13.67
C GLY A 296 -2.06 -2.90 13.68
N SER A 297 -1.90 -1.90 12.81
CA SER A 297 -2.71 -0.68 12.76
C SER A 297 -3.21 -0.34 11.35
N GLY A 298 -3.24 -1.34 10.45
CA GLY A 298 -3.74 -1.17 9.09
C GLY A 298 -5.25 -1.29 9.04
N ASP A 299 -5.89 -0.46 8.23
CA ASP A 299 -7.34 -0.35 8.16
C ASP A 299 -7.90 -1.04 6.92
N CYS A 300 -9.11 -1.57 7.03
CA CYS A 300 -9.76 -2.29 5.93
C CYS A 300 -11.17 -1.78 5.64
N ASP A 301 -11.48 -1.57 4.36
CA ASP A 301 -12.83 -1.25 3.87
C ASP A 301 -13.28 -2.31 2.86
N PHE A 302 -14.46 -2.88 3.11
CA PHE A 302 -15.08 -3.85 2.22
C PHE A 302 -16.48 -3.41 1.81
N GLY A 303 -16.86 -3.73 0.57
CA GLY A 303 -18.22 -3.60 0.05
C GLY A 303 -19.21 -4.53 0.75
N LYS A 304 -19.99 -5.28 -0.02
CA LYS A 304 -20.87 -6.31 0.54
C LYS A 304 -20.05 -7.54 0.92
N VAL A 305 -20.25 -8.07 2.13
CA VAL A 305 -19.69 -9.34 2.59
C VAL A 305 -20.83 -10.31 2.92
N GLU A 306 -20.78 -11.55 2.43
CA GLU A 306 -21.77 -12.57 2.82
C GLU A 306 -21.39 -13.19 4.16
N ASP A 307 -20.24 -13.85 4.22
CA ASP A 307 -19.68 -14.49 5.40
C ASP A 307 -18.35 -13.83 5.80
N ALA A 308 -18.26 -13.27 7.00
CA ALA A 308 -17.07 -12.57 7.50
C ALA A 308 -16.48 -13.24 8.74
N THR A 309 -15.19 -13.51 8.74
CA THR A 309 -14.38 -13.84 9.93
C THR A 309 -13.26 -12.81 10.05
N ILE A 310 -13.30 -12.01 11.10
CA ILE A 310 -12.36 -10.90 11.34
C ILE A 310 -11.67 -11.12 12.69
N ASP A 311 -10.35 -11.24 12.68
CA ASP A 311 -9.50 -11.29 13.86
C ASP A 311 -8.58 -10.06 13.89
N ILE A 312 -8.75 -9.16 14.86
CA ILE A 312 -7.93 -7.96 15.04
C ILE A 312 -7.12 -8.11 16.33
N ALA A 313 -5.80 -8.01 16.21
CA ALA A 313 -4.85 -7.92 17.30
C ALA A 313 -4.04 -6.63 17.15
N GLY A 314 -4.48 -5.54 17.79
CA GLY A 314 -3.88 -4.22 17.62
C GLY A 314 -4.92 -3.10 17.62
N SER A 315 -4.74 -2.13 16.73
CA SER A 315 -5.53 -0.90 16.65
C SER A 315 -5.99 -0.57 15.22
N GLY A 316 -6.03 -1.56 14.34
CA GLY A 316 -6.53 -1.37 12.97
C GLY A 316 -8.04 -1.51 12.94
N ASP A 317 -8.68 -0.73 12.07
CA ASP A 317 -10.14 -0.64 11.97
C ASP A 317 -10.67 -1.37 10.74
N VAL A 318 -11.89 -1.91 10.84
CA VAL A 318 -12.54 -2.60 9.72
C VAL A 318 -13.93 -2.04 9.48
N THR A 319 -14.19 -1.65 8.24
CA THR A 319 -15.52 -1.26 7.77
C THR A 319 -16.05 -2.29 6.78
N ILE A 320 -17.28 -2.77 7.00
CA ILE A 320 -18.06 -3.55 6.05
C ILE A 320 -19.32 -2.75 5.68
N ASN A 321 -19.53 -2.51 4.40
CA ASN A 321 -20.69 -1.75 3.93
C ASN A 321 -22.01 -2.50 4.13
N GLU A 322 -22.06 -3.80 3.80
CA GLU A 322 -23.23 -4.64 4.00
C GLU A 322 -22.83 -6.06 4.41
N LEU A 323 -23.36 -6.58 5.52
CA LEU A 323 -23.21 -7.99 5.91
C LEU A 323 -24.50 -8.77 5.60
N SER A 324 -24.41 -9.91 4.91
CA SER A 324 -25.60 -10.57 4.36
C SER A 324 -25.84 -12.05 4.71
N LYS A 325 -24.94 -12.71 5.47
CA LYS A 325 -25.19 -14.06 6.03
C LYS A 325 -24.68 -14.21 7.45
N ALA A 326 -23.37 -14.11 7.68
CA ALA A 326 -22.81 -14.36 9.01
C ALA A 326 -21.56 -13.53 9.29
N GLY A 327 -21.41 -13.08 10.53
CA GLY A 327 -20.20 -12.41 11.00
C GLY A 327 -19.63 -13.06 12.25
N GLN A 328 -18.31 -13.29 12.26
CA GLN A 328 -17.52 -13.56 13.47
C GLN A 328 -16.45 -12.49 13.59
N ILE A 329 -16.51 -11.70 14.66
CA ILE A 329 -15.60 -10.57 14.92
C ILE A 329 -14.88 -10.83 16.24
N LYS A 330 -13.55 -10.82 16.21
CA LYS A 330 -12.70 -10.91 17.40
C LYS A 330 -11.76 -9.73 17.44
N ILE A 331 -11.83 -8.97 18.52
CA ILE A 331 -11.00 -7.79 18.76
C ILE A 331 -10.20 -8.02 20.04
N ALA A 332 -8.88 -8.01 19.93
CA ALA A 332 -7.95 -8.01 21.04
C ALA A 332 -7.08 -6.74 20.94
N GLY A 333 -7.48 -5.69 21.66
CA GLY A 333 -6.83 -4.38 21.59
C GLY A 333 -7.83 -3.23 21.56
N SER A 334 -7.60 -2.27 20.67
CA SER A 334 -8.32 -1.01 20.59
C SER A 334 -8.80 -0.66 19.17
N GLY A 335 -8.79 -1.63 18.25
CA GLY A 335 -9.32 -1.43 16.90
C GLY A 335 -10.84 -1.60 16.86
N ASP A 336 -11.48 -0.95 15.92
CA ASP A 336 -12.93 -0.85 15.81
C ASP A 336 -13.48 -1.58 14.59
N VAL A 337 -14.71 -2.08 14.68
CA VAL A 337 -15.41 -2.68 13.53
C VAL A 337 -16.75 -2.01 13.29
N SER A 338 -16.93 -1.46 12.09
CA SER A 338 -18.17 -0.83 11.65
C SER A 338 -18.87 -1.67 10.58
N ILE A 339 -20.10 -2.10 10.84
CA ILE A 339 -20.99 -2.72 9.85
C ILE A 339 -22.09 -1.73 9.52
N LEU A 340 -22.02 -1.16 8.30
CA LEU A 340 -22.88 -0.04 7.93
C LEU A 340 -24.32 -0.44 7.60
N GLY A 341 -24.61 -1.72 7.39
CA GLY A 341 -25.95 -2.25 7.14
C GLY A 341 -25.98 -3.74 6.84
N GLY A 342 -27.18 -4.26 6.56
CA GLY A 342 -27.39 -5.63 6.08
C GLY A 342 -28.40 -6.43 6.90
N GLU A 343 -28.61 -7.68 6.48
CA GLU A 343 -29.40 -8.69 7.17
C GLU A 343 -28.59 -9.98 7.24
N ALA A 344 -28.31 -10.49 8.44
CA ALA A 344 -27.48 -11.68 8.64
C ALA A 344 -28.19 -12.68 9.55
N ASP A 345 -27.96 -13.97 9.32
CA ASP A 345 -28.49 -15.06 10.13
C ASP A 345 -27.85 -15.03 11.53
N ARG A 346 -26.53 -14.79 11.61
CA ARG A 346 -25.82 -14.71 12.89
C ARG A 346 -24.75 -13.64 12.94
N LEU A 347 -24.56 -13.08 14.13
CA LEU A 347 -23.39 -12.27 14.47
C LEU A 347 -22.77 -12.75 15.78
N GLU A 348 -21.49 -13.08 15.74
CA GLU A 348 -20.67 -13.42 16.90
C GLU A 348 -19.61 -12.33 17.10
N VAL A 349 -19.57 -11.72 18.28
CA VAL A 349 -18.63 -10.65 18.62
C VAL A 349 -17.90 -10.98 19.91
N SER A 350 -16.58 -10.93 19.90
CA SER A 350 -15.74 -11.09 21.08
C SER A 350 -14.76 -9.93 21.16
N ILE A 351 -14.91 -9.08 22.18
CA ILE A 351 -14.04 -7.92 22.42
C ILE A 351 -13.28 -8.13 23.71
N VAL A 352 -11.94 -8.04 23.65
CA VAL A 352 -11.04 -8.00 24.80
C VAL A 352 -10.19 -6.73 24.68
N GLY A 353 -10.48 -5.74 25.53
CA GLY A 353 -9.80 -4.45 25.50
C GLY A 353 -10.78 -3.27 25.44
N SER A 354 -10.48 -2.32 24.58
CA SER A 354 -11.21 -1.04 24.50
C SER A 354 -11.76 -0.73 23.10
N GLY A 355 -11.67 -1.67 22.16
CA GLY A 355 -12.23 -1.49 20.82
C GLY A 355 -13.74 -1.60 20.78
N ASP A 356 -14.33 -1.02 19.74
CA ASP A 356 -15.77 -0.85 19.59
C ASP A 356 -16.35 -1.59 18.38
N VAL A 357 -17.64 -1.90 18.43
CA VAL A 357 -18.40 -2.46 17.30
C VAL A 357 -19.65 -1.64 17.05
N ASP A 358 -19.73 -0.93 15.91
CA ASP A 358 -20.94 -0.24 15.46
C ASP A 358 -21.61 -1.00 14.32
N ALA A 359 -22.71 -1.68 14.64
CA ALA A 359 -23.59 -2.37 13.70
C ALA A 359 -25.04 -1.86 13.83
N LYS A 360 -25.23 -0.56 14.09
CA LYS A 360 -26.56 0.05 14.37
C LYS A 360 -27.62 -0.13 13.28
N ARG A 361 -27.20 -0.37 12.03
CA ARG A 361 -28.08 -0.58 10.87
C ARG A 361 -28.17 -2.05 10.41
N LEU A 362 -27.57 -2.96 11.16
CA LEU A 362 -27.61 -4.39 10.88
C LEU A 362 -28.84 -5.02 11.55
N THR A 363 -29.53 -5.91 10.82
CA THR A 363 -30.52 -6.83 11.40
C THR A 363 -29.91 -8.22 11.48
N VAL A 364 -29.98 -8.87 12.63
CA VAL A 364 -29.51 -10.24 12.84
C VAL A 364 -30.62 -11.13 13.38
N ASP A 365 -30.64 -12.41 12.98
CA ASP A 365 -31.54 -13.39 13.61
C ASP A 365 -30.96 -13.86 14.95
N GLU A 366 -29.66 -14.16 15.02
CA GLU A 366 -28.98 -14.62 16.23
C GLU A 366 -27.77 -13.73 16.57
N LEU A 367 -27.61 -13.40 17.85
CA LEU A 367 -26.47 -12.65 18.36
C LEU A 367 -25.77 -13.41 19.50
N ASP A 368 -24.46 -13.63 19.40
CA ASP A 368 -23.62 -14.02 20.53
C ASP A 368 -22.56 -12.94 20.73
N ILE A 369 -22.54 -12.32 21.91
CA ILE A 369 -21.59 -11.25 22.19
C ILE A 369 -20.91 -11.43 23.55
N GLU A 370 -19.59 -11.30 23.53
CA GLU A 370 -18.73 -11.34 24.69
C GLU A 370 -17.83 -10.09 24.72
N MET A 371 -17.81 -9.37 25.84
CA MET A 371 -17.06 -8.13 25.99
C MET A 371 -16.38 -8.07 27.35
N TRP A 372 -15.05 -7.96 27.33
CA TRP A 372 -14.20 -7.81 28.51
C TRP A 372 -13.31 -6.59 28.37
N GLY A 373 -13.59 -5.55 29.17
CA GLY A 373 -12.85 -4.30 29.17
C GLY A 373 -13.78 -3.10 29.17
N THR A 374 -13.49 -2.09 28.37
CA THR A 374 -14.22 -0.80 28.37
C THR A 374 -14.85 -0.44 27.03
N GLY A 375 -14.79 -1.33 26.04
CA GLY A 375 -15.35 -1.08 24.72
C GLY A 375 -16.89 -1.01 24.70
N GLU A 376 -17.41 -0.49 23.60
CA GLU A 376 -18.82 -0.32 23.27
C GLU A 376 -19.23 -1.19 22.07
N ALA A 377 -20.41 -1.80 22.14
CA ALA A 377 -21.02 -2.47 21.01
C ALA A 377 -22.45 -1.98 20.82
N VAL A 378 -22.76 -1.50 19.61
CA VAL A 378 -24.09 -1.04 19.22
C VAL A 378 -24.63 -1.93 18.11
N ILE A 379 -25.69 -2.69 18.39
CA ILE A 379 -26.32 -3.62 17.44
C ILE A 379 -27.70 -3.07 17.05
N GLY A 380 -28.04 -3.12 15.76
CA GLY A 380 -29.30 -2.62 15.21
C GLY A 380 -30.53 -3.39 15.71
N ARG A 381 -30.95 -4.44 14.99
CA ARG A 381 -32.12 -5.26 15.35
C ARG A 381 -31.72 -6.71 15.54
N VAL A 382 -32.25 -7.35 16.59
CA VAL A 382 -32.17 -8.80 16.80
C VAL A 382 -33.58 -9.39 16.69
N ARG A 383 -33.81 -10.26 15.70
CA ARG A 383 -35.13 -10.91 15.45
C ARG A 383 -35.36 -12.15 16.31
N GLY A 384 -34.28 -12.88 16.62
CA GLY A 384 -34.31 -14.11 17.40
C GLY A 384 -33.72 -13.92 18.79
N HIS A 385 -32.79 -14.80 19.16
CA HIS A 385 -32.22 -14.81 20.50
C HIS A 385 -30.83 -14.15 20.53
N SER A 386 -30.50 -13.60 21.69
CA SER A 386 -29.15 -13.10 21.97
C SER A 386 -28.56 -13.74 23.22
N VAL A 387 -27.26 -14.01 23.18
CA VAL A 387 -26.45 -14.40 24.33
C VAL A 387 -25.44 -13.31 24.59
N GLU A 388 -25.47 -12.73 25.80
CA GLU A 388 -24.73 -11.50 26.12
C GLU A 388 -23.88 -11.72 27.37
N ARG A 389 -22.55 -11.65 27.21
CA ARG A 389 -21.56 -11.83 28.28
C ARG A 389 -20.68 -10.57 28.36
N VAL A 390 -21.09 -9.62 29.18
CA VAL A 390 -20.51 -8.27 29.19
C VAL A 390 -19.98 -7.92 30.57
N SER A 391 -18.75 -7.41 30.63
CA SER A 391 -18.15 -6.93 31.88
C SER A 391 -18.85 -5.65 32.39
N ARG A 392 -18.72 -5.34 33.70
CA ARG A 392 -19.38 -4.15 34.29
C ARG A 392 -18.98 -2.82 33.65
N ALA A 393 -17.80 -2.75 33.04
CA ALA A 393 -17.26 -1.52 32.47
C ALA A 393 -17.50 -1.42 30.95
N SER A 394 -18.03 -2.47 30.32
CA SER A 394 -18.35 -2.51 28.89
C SER A 394 -19.78 -2.04 28.64
N ASN A 395 -20.03 -1.45 27.47
CA ASN A 395 -21.35 -0.93 27.10
C ASN A 395 -21.93 -1.69 25.89
N LEU A 396 -23.01 -2.44 26.10
CA LEU A 396 -23.74 -3.09 25.02
C LEU A 396 -25.11 -2.43 24.84
N LYS A 397 -25.40 -1.98 23.62
CA LYS A 397 -26.69 -1.43 23.23
C LYS A 397 -27.27 -2.17 22.03
N ILE A 398 -28.44 -2.78 22.23
CA ILE A 398 -29.25 -3.35 21.14
C ILE A 398 -30.44 -2.41 20.90
N LEU A 399 -30.57 -1.86 19.69
CA LEU A 399 -31.57 -0.82 19.41
C LEU A 399 -32.99 -1.38 19.33
N TYR A 400 -33.16 -2.58 18.75
CA TYR A 400 -34.45 -3.24 18.60
C TYR A 400 -34.35 -4.74 18.90
N ARG A 401 -35.35 -5.26 19.60
CA ARG A 401 -35.54 -6.69 19.87
C ARG A 401 -36.99 -7.02 19.52
N ASP A 402 -37.19 -8.08 18.75
CA ASP A 402 -38.53 -8.56 18.38
C ASP A 402 -39.13 -9.49 19.47
#